data_AF-A0A8J7G3E7-F1
#
_entry.id   AF-A0A8J7G3E7-F1
#
_cell.length_a   1.000
_cell.length_b   1.000
_cell.length_c   1.000
_cell.angle_alpha   90.00
_cell.angle_beta   90.00
_cell.angle_gamma   90.00
#
_symmetry.space_group_name_H-M   'P 1'
#
loop_
_entity.id
_entity.type
_entity.pdbx_description
1 polymer ?
#
loop_
_entity_poly.entity_id
_entity_poly.type
_entity_poly.pdbx_seq_one_letter_code
_entity_poly.pdbx_strand_id
1 'polypeptide(L)' 'MPEVWFWENGQFKLYRLQPEDYEPIEQSEFLPDLDLTLLATYVQHPEPLDAVLEFRAALRKALC' A
#
# COMPACT_ATOMS: atom_id res chain seq x y z
N MET A 1 8.65 -12.76 -10.50
CA MET A 1 7.80 -12.47 -9.33
C MET A 1 6.89 -11.30 -9.68
N PRO A 2 5.66 -11.52 -10.15
CA PRO A 2 4.69 -10.44 -10.27
C PRO A 2 3.72 -10.45 -9.09
N GLU A 3 3.75 -9.36 -8.32
CA GLU A 3 2.72 -8.95 -7.37
C GLU A 3 1.87 -7.89 -8.07
N VAL A 4 0.56 -7.92 -7.88
CA VAL A 4 -0.39 -7.00 -8.51
C VAL A 4 -1.24 -6.33 -7.44
N TRP A 5 -1.36 -5.01 -7.53
CA TRP A 5 -2.09 -4.19 -6.57
C TRP A 5 -3.31 -3.61 -7.26
N PHE A 6 -4.48 -3.87 -6.69
CA PHE A 6 -5.73 -3.28 -7.10
C PHE A 6 -6.13 -2.19 -6.11
N TRP A 7 -6.58 -1.06 -6.65
CA TRP A 7 -7.23 -0.01 -5.89
C TRP A 7 -8.73 -0.09 -6.12
N GLU A 8 -9.48 -0.47 -5.08
CA GLU A 8 -10.93 -0.55 -5.16
C GLU A 8 -11.58 -0.23 -3.82
N ASN A 9 -12.71 0.48 -3.87
CA ASN A 9 -13.49 0.87 -2.68
C ASN A 9 -12.64 1.58 -1.58
N GLY A 10 -11.63 2.36 -1.99
CA GLY A 10 -10.76 3.10 -1.07
C GLY A 10 -9.72 2.25 -0.35
N GLN A 11 -9.47 1.02 -0.82
CA GLN A 11 -8.56 0.06 -0.21
C GLN A 11 -7.64 -0.58 -1.25
N PHE A 12 -6.46 -1.01 -0.80
CA PHE A 12 -5.57 -1.84 -1.60
C PHE A 12 -5.91 -3.32 -1.43
N LYS A 13 -6.02 -4.02 -2.56
CA LYS A 13 -6.05 -5.49 -2.60
C LYS A 13 -4.82 -6.00 -3.33
N LEU A 14 -4.05 -6.84 -2.66
CA LEU A 14 -2.81 -7.37 -3.20
C LEU A 14 -3.01 -8.82 -3.60
N TYR A 15 -2.35 -9.19 -4.68
CA TYR A 15 -2.30 -10.57 -5.15
C TYR A 15 -0.87 -10.91 -5.56
N ARG A 16 -0.39 -12.09 -5.18
CA ARG A 16 0.87 -12.62 -5.70
C ARG A 16 0.59 -13.68 -6.76
N LEU A 17 1.40 -13.69 -7.82
CA LEU A 17 1.36 -14.77 -8.80
C LEU A 17 2.04 -16.01 -8.23
N GLN A 18 1.25 -17.08 -8.11
CA GLN A 18 1.70 -18.45 -7.93
C GLN A 18 1.88 -19.14 -9.29
N PRO A 19 2.49 -20.35 -9.34
CA PRO A 19 2.73 -21.05 -10.60
C PRO A 19 1.53 -21.18 -11.55
N GLU A 20 0.31 -21.18 -11.02
CA GLU A 20 -0.92 -21.42 -11.79
C GLU A 20 -1.96 -20.29 -11.70
N ASP A 21 -1.92 -19.43 -10.67
CA ASP A 21 -2.93 -18.37 -10.49
C ASP A 21 -2.46 -17.23 -9.55
N TYR A 22 -3.26 -16.18 -9.42
CA TYR A 22 -3.11 -15.11 -8.44
C TYR A 22 -3.84 -15.46 -7.14
N GLU A 23 -3.14 -15.37 -6.01
CA GLU A 23 -3.77 -15.53 -4.69
C GLU A 23 -3.70 -14.22 -3.89
N PRO A 24 -4.76 -13.90 -3.11
CA PRO A 24 -4.79 -12.69 -2.30
C PRO A 24 -3.76 -12.78 -1.17
N ILE A 25 -3.09 -11.65 -0.92
CA ILE A 25 -2.15 -11.49 0.19
C ILE A 25 -2.51 -10.25 1.00
N GLU A 26 -2.24 -10.29 2.31
CA GLU A 26 -2.56 -9.18 3.22
C GLU A 26 -1.45 -8.13 3.29
N GLN A 27 -0.22 -8.50 2.91
CA GLN A 27 0.97 -7.65 2.97
C GLN A 27 1.79 -7.83 1.70
N SER A 28 2.50 -6.78 1.27
CA SER A 28 3.39 -6.84 0.11
C SER A 28 4.61 -7.71 0.42
N GLU A 29 4.97 -8.61 -0.50
CA GLU A 29 6.21 -9.37 -0.41
C GLU A 29 7.42 -8.50 -0.78
N PHE A 30 7.21 -7.47 -1.59
CA PHE A 30 8.23 -6.50 -1.98
C PHE A 30 8.46 -5.39 -0.94
N LEU A 31 7.41 -5.00 -0.22
CA LEU A 31 7.41 -3.94 0.77
C LEU A 31 6.73 -4.42 2.06
N PRO A 32 7.34 -5.37 2.79
CA PRO A 32 6.71 -5.99 3.97
C PRO A 32 6.42 -5.01 5.10
N ASP A 33 7.20 -3.93 5.19
CA ASP A 33 7.04 -2.88 6.22
C ASP A 33 6.07 -1.77 5.81
N LEU A 34 5.48 -1.84 4.62
CA LEU A 34 4.54 -0.82 4.14
C LEU A 34 3.15 -1.06 4.72
N ASP A 35 2.69 -0.11 5.54
CA ASP A 35 1.29 -0.03 5.95
C ASP A 35 0.41 0.48 4.78
N LEU A 36 -0.25 -0.45 4.11
CA LEU A 36 -1.16 -0.17 3.00
C LEU A 36 -2.43 0.55 3.43
N THR A 37 -2.86 0.37 4.69
CA THR A 37 -4.02 1.08 5.23
C THR A 37 -3.68 2.56 5.39
N LEU A 38 -2.50 2.85 5.93
CA LEU A 38 -1.97 4.22 6.00
C LEU A 38 -1.78 4.82 4.61
N LEU A 39 -1.22 4.07 3.65
CA LEU A 39 -1.06 4.57 2.29
C LEU A 39 -2.42 4.92 1.65
N ALA A 40 -3.45 4.10 1.89
CA ALA A 40 -4.79 4.31 1.35
C ALA A 40 -5.44 5.63 1.81
N THR A 41 -5.10 6.12 3.01
CA THR A 41 -5.59 7.42 3.48
C THR A 41 -4.99 8.59 2.71
N TYR A 42 -3.75 8.46 2.22
CA TYR A 42 -3.04 9.53 1.51
C TYR A 42 -3.28 9.51 0.00
N VAL A 43 -3.58 8.36 -0.61
CA VAL A 43 -3.91 8.27 -2.04
C VAL A 43 -5.18 9.05 -2.40
N GLN A 44 -6.13 9.12 -1.47
CA GLN A 44 -7.40 9.85 -1.66
C GLN A 44 -7.32 11.33 -1.27
N HIS A 45 -6.16 11.79 -0.82
CA HIS A 45 -6.01 13.15 -0.32
C HIS A 45 -6.20 14.17 -1.45
N PRO A 46 -7.04 15.21 -1.27
CA PRO A 46 -7.35 16.17 -2.34
C PRO A 46 -6.16 17.03 -2.76
N GLU A 47 -5.20 17.22 -1.85
CA GLU A 47 -3.96 17.98 -2.06
C GLU A 47 -2.76 17.02 -2.15
N PRO A 48 -2.21 16.74 -3.35
CA PRO A 48 -1.16 15.73 -3.52
C PRO A 48 0.14 16.07 -2.79
N LEU A 49 0.48 17.36 -2.67
CA LEU A 49 1.70 17.79 -1.99
C LEU A 49 1.64 17.48 -0.50
N ASP A 50 0.54 17.87 0.15
CA ASP A 50 0.32 17.61 1.58
C ASP A 50 0.28 16.11 1.85
N ALA A 51 -0.36 15.33 0.97
CA ALA A 51 -0.41 13.87 1.06
C ALA A 51 0.99 13.25 1.18
N VAL A 52 1.92 13.68 0.31
CA VAL A 52 3.30 13.16 0.31
C VAL A 52 4.06 13.59 1.56
N LEU A 53 3.90 14.84 2.01
CA LEU A 53 4.57 15.36 3.20
C LEU A 53 4.10 14.64 4.46
N GLU A 54 2.79 14.49 4.62
CA GLU A 54 2.18 13.86 5.78
C GLU A 54 2.47 12.35 5.81
N PHE A 55 2.37 11.65 4.68
CA PHE A 55 2.72 10.23 4.59
C PHE A 55 4.17 9.97 5.03
N ARG A 56 5.12 10.76 4.52
CA ARG A 56 6.54 10.65 4.92
C ARG A 56 6.74 10.95 6.41
N ALA A 57 5.99 11.89 6.96
CA ALA A 57 6.05 12.19 8.39
C ALA A 57 5.48 11.05 9.24
N ALA A 58 4.38 10.42 8.80
CA ALA A 58 3.78 9.27 9.46
C ALA A 58 4.73 8.05 9.47
N LEU A 59 5.38 7.75 8.34
CA LEU A 59 6.37 6.66 8.25
C LEU A 59 7.54 6.86 9.23
N ARG A 60 8.04 8.09 9.38
CA ARG A 60 9.12 8.38 10.34
C ARG A 60 8.71 8.15 11.80
N LYS A 61 7.44 8.43 12.14
CA LYS A 61 6.91 8.20 13.49
C LYS A 61 6.72 6.70 13.78
N ALA A 62 6.31 5.92 12.79
CA ALA A 62 6.12 4.48 12.94
C ALA A 62 7.43 3.69 13.13
N LEU A 63 8.57 4.27 12.73
CA LEU A 63 9.91 3.67 12.82
C LEU A 63 10.69 4.07 14.09
N CYS A 64 10.09 4.87 14.98
CA CYS A 64 10.68 5.32 16.25
C CYS A 64 10.01 4.61 17.42
#